data_AF-A0A5P9QAM0-F1
#
_entry.id   AF-A0A5P9QAM0-F1
#
_cell.length_a   1.000
_cell.length_b   1.000
_cell.length_c   1.000
_cell.angle_alpha   90.00
_cell.angle_beta   90.00
_cell.angle_gamma   90.00
#
_symmetry.space_group_name_H-M   'P 1'
#
loop_
_entity.id
_entity.type
_entity.pdbx_description
1 polymer ?
#
loop_
_entity_poly.entity_id
_entity_poly.type
_entity_poly.pdbx_seq_one_letter_code
_entity_poly.pdbx_strand_id
1 'polypeptide(L)'
;MTEVAERYLPLYESKMLHQFDDRWATYDGGQTRDVTLEEKADVDFFALPRYWVPDREVSKLVGETQPFVSGWRKICRATDERTLVSFVFPRAGIGDSANVASTSREDAWLLGAFYASFVVDFVARQKVGGTNFNFFHMAQVPVPQPNKVGPAWSQSPDWFRDRIAELIYTSRSMAGAAVALGVPGQPFLWDSERRSLLRAELDAAFFHLYGVARDDVDYIMDTFPIVRRKDEAAYGEYRTKQVILEVFDAMEAAMDAGTEYQTILDPPPGEGPRHPARHPEESRSHRA
;
A
#
# COMPACT_ATOMS: atom_id res chain seq x y z
N MET A 1 39.14 -15.27 -17.51
CA MET A 1 38.30 -14.13 -17.11
C MET A 1 36.88 -14.66 -17.04
N THR A 2 36.36 -14.90 -15.85
CA THR A 2 34.96 -15.29 -15.65
C THR A 2 34.09 -14.09 -16.03
N GLU A 3 33.27 -14.24 -17.07
CA GLU A 3 32.21 -13.30 -17.39
C GLU A 3 31.31 -13.17 -16.16
N VAL A 4 31.31 -12.00 -15.53
CA VAL A 4 30.32 -11.70 -14.50
C VAL A 4 29.01 -11.52 -15.25
N ALA A 5 28.12 -12.52 -15.16
CA ALA A 5 26.80 -12.44 -15.77
C ALA A 5 26.11 -11.14 -15.29
N GLU A 6 25.69 -10.31 -16.24
CA GLU A 6 24.97 -9.07 -15.93
C GLU A 6 23.60 -9.45 -15.32
N ARG A 7 23.35 -9.01 -14.08
CA ARG A 7 22.07 -9.25 -13.40
C ARG A 7 20.99 -8.34 -13.99
N TYR A 8 19.82 -8.91 -14.29
CA TYR A 8 18.64 -8.16 -14.72
C TYR A 8 17.56 -8.18 -13.64
N LEU A 9 16.83 -7.08 -13.54
CA LEU A 9 15.69 -6.90 -12.63
C LEU A 9 14.40 -6.71 -13.43
N PRO A 10 13.25 -7.07 -12.88
CA PRO A 10 11.96 -6.85 -13.53
C PRO A 10 11.72 -5.37 -13.78
N LEU A 11 11.17 -5.04 -14.95
CA LEU A 11 10.67 -3.70 -15.27
C LEU A 11 9.16 -3.69 -15.11
N TYR A 12 8.69 -3.15 -13.98
CA TYR A 12 7.28 -3.04 -13.66
C TYR A 12 6.57 -1.99 -14.51
N GLU A 13 5.32 -2.26 -14.83
CA GLU A 13 4.37 -1.27 -15.36
C GLU A 13 3.37 -0.91 -14.27
N SER A 14 2.87 0.32 -14.28
CA SER A 14 1.93 0.83 -13.26
C SER A 14 0.73 -0.09 -13.04
N LYS A 15 0.19 -0.70 -14.10
CA LYS A 15 -0.93 -1.65 -14.03
C LYS A 15 -0.65 -2.90 -13.19
N MET A 16 0.61 -3.21 -12.93
CA MET A 16 1.03 -4.35 -12.08
C MET A 16 1.03 -4.00 -10.58
N LEU A 17 0.92 -2.72 -10.21
CA LEU A 17 1.14 -2.23 -8.84
C LEU A 17 -0.08 -1.46 -8.32
N HIS A 18 -0.68 -1.82 -7.20
CA HIS A 18 -1.82 -1.08 -6.64
C HIS A 18 -1.52 -0.61 -5.20
N GLN A 19 -2.46 0.14 -4.60
CA GLN A 19 -2.39 0.52 -3.19
C GLN A 19 -2.17 -0.72 -2.32
N PHE A 20 -1.03 -0.74 -1.62
CA PHE A 20 -0.59 -1.84 -0.76
C PHE A 20 -0.48 -3.21 -1.46
N ASP A 21 -0.22 -3.24 -2.77
CA ASP A 21 -0.16 -4.49 -3.53
C ASP A 21 0.90 -4.40 -4.63
N ASP A 22 2.05 -5.04 -4.39
CA ASP A 22 3.15 -5.12 -5.35
C ASP A 22 2.91 -6.14 -6.47
N ARG A 23 1.85 -6.94 -6.37
CA ARG A 23 1.49 -8.04 -7.27
C ARG A 23 0.02 -7.96 -7.66
N TRP A 24 -0.42 -6.77 -8.08
CA TRP A 24 -1.80 -6.55 -8.52
C TRP A 24 -2.11 -7.30 -9.82
N ALA A 25 -1.19 -7.22 -10.80
CA ALA A 25 -1.33 -7.89 -12.08
C ALA A 25 -0.01 -8.48 -12.55
N THR A 26 -0.11 -9.57 -13.32
CA THR A 26 1.03 -10.31 -13.89
C THR A 26 0.87 -10.45 -15.40
N TYR A 27 2.00 -10.57 -16.12
CA TYR A 27 1.96 -10.91 -17.53
C TYR A 27 1.78 -12.41 -17.76
N ASP A 28 0.94 -12.73 -18.73
CA ASP A 28 0.66 -14.09 -19.21
C ASP A 28 0.47 -14.05 -20.74
N GLY A 29 1.31 -14.77 -21.49
CA GLY A 29 1.26 -14.80 -22.96
C GLY A 29 1.35 -13.42 -23.64
N GLY A 30 2.00 -12.43 -22.99
CA GLY A 30 2.14 -11.06 -23.50
C GLY A 30 0.94 -10.13 -23.20
N GLN A 31 -0.12 -10.64 -22.58
CA GLN A 31 -1.21 -9.86 -22.02
C GLN A 31 -1.07 -9.75 -20.50
N THR A 32 -1.77 -8.80 -19.88
CA THR A 32 -1.84 -8.70 -18.42
C THR A 32 -3.15 -9.23 -17.90
N ARG A 33 -3.10 -9.94 -16.78
CA ARG A 33 -4.26 -10.36 -16.00
C ARG A 33 -4.05 -9.99 -14.53
N ASP A 34 -5.15 -9.85 -13.80
CA ASP A 34 -5.09 -9.70 -12.36
C ASP A 34 -4.53 -10.98 -11.72
N VAL A 35 -3.75 -10.82 -10.66
CA VAL A 35 -3.23 -11.94 -9.87
C VAL A 35 -4.37 -12.52 -9.03
N THR A 36 -4.53 -13.84 -9.09
CA THR A 36 -5.59 -14.55 -8.38
C THR A 36 -5.35 -14.57 -6.87
N LEU A 37 -6.40 -14.81 -6.06
CA LEU A 37 -6.23 -14.93 -4.61
C LEU A 37 -5.34 -16.10 -4.20
N GLU A 38 -5.34 -17.20 -4.96
CA GLU A 38 -4.46 -18.35 -4.74
C GLU A 38 -2.98 -17.96 -4.95
N GLU A 39 -2.69 -17.25 -6.05
CA GLU A 39 -1.35 -16.70 -6.30
C GLU A 39 -0.96 -15.64 -5.24
N LYS A 40 -1.92 -14.87 -4.71
CA LYS A 40 -1.64 -13.96 -3.58
C LYS A 40 -1.43 -14.70 -2.27
N ALA A 41 -2.02 -15.87 -2.08
CA ALA A 41 -1.76 -16.70 -0.91
C ALA A 41 -0.40 -17.39 -0.98
N ASP A 42 0.23 -17.49 -2.15
CA ASP A 42 1.59 -18.00 -2.28
C ASP A 42 2.62 -16.91 -1.90
N VAL A 43 3.43 -17.20 -0.88
CA VAL A 43 4.46 -16.30 -0.35
C VAL A 43 5.63 -16.09 -1.32
N ASP A 44 5.86 -17.07 -2.21
CA ASP A 44 6.96 -17.09 -3.17
C ASP A 44 6.54 -16.62 -4.57
N PHE A 45 5.24 -16.36 -4.79
CA PHE A 45 4.74 -15.77 -6.02
C PHE A 45 5.22 -14.33 -6.20
N PHE A 46 5.65 -14.00 -7.41
CA PHE A 46 5.99 -12.64 -7.83
C PHE A 46 5.35 -12.33 -9.17
N ALA A 47 4.96 -11.07 -9.38
CA ALA A 47 4.38 -10.64 -10.65
C ALA A 47 5.42 -10.70 -11.78
N LEU A 48 5.10 -11.42 -12.85
CA LEU A 48 5.98 -11.53 -14.01
C LEU A 48 5.90 -10.25 -14.85
N PRO A 49 7.03 -9.58 -15.11
CA PRO A 49 7.06 -8.42 -15.98
C PRO A 49 7.09 -8.85 -17.45
N ARG A 50 6.77 -7.91 -18.35
CA ARG A 50 7.04 -8.08 -19.78
C ARG A 50 8.51 -7.82 -20.14
N TYR A 51 9.15 -6.93 -19.41
CA TYR A 51 10.48 -6.43 -19.71
C TYR A 51 11.41 -6.56 -18.50
N TRP A 52 12.71 -6.57 -18.79
CA TRP A 52 13.77 -6.67 -17.79
C TRP A 52 14.80 -5.58 -18.07
N VAL A 53 15.41 -5.05 -17.02
CA VAL A 53 16.39 -3.96 -17.09
C VAL A 53 17.66 -4.36 -16.33
N PRO A 54 18.86 -4.00 -16.81
CA PRO A 54 20.09 -4.27 -16.07
C PRO A 54 20.06 -3.67 -14.65
N ASP A 55 20.51 -4.43 -13.65
CA ASP A 55 20.55 -4.00 -12.24
C ASP A 55 21.33 -2.68 -12.09
N ARG A 56 22.42 -2.50 -12.85
CA ARG A 56 23.21 -1.26 -12.85
C ARG A 56 22.40 0.00 -13.20
N GLU A 57 21.38 -0.11 -14.07
CA GLU A 57 20.54 1.04 -14.41
C GLU A 57 19.55 1.34 -13.29
N VAL A 58 19.05 0.31 -12.61
CA VAL A 58 18.23 0.48 -11.39
C VAL A 58 19.06 1.10 -10.26
N SER A 59 20.29 0.61 -10.03
CA SER A 59 21.20 1.13 -9.01
C SER A 59 21.50 2.62 -9.18
N LYS A 60 21.67 3.09 -10.42
CA LYS A 60 21.93 4.51 -10.69
C LYS A 60 20.80 5.44 -10.24
N LEU A 61 19.54 4.97 -10.33
CA LEU A 61 18.36 5.79 -10.09
C LEU A 61 17.75 5.59 -8.70
N VAL A 62 17.67 4.34 -8.25
CA VAL A 62 17.05 3.96 -6.98
C VAL A 62 18.08 3.93 -5.85
N GLY A 63 19.35 3.74 -6.18
CA GLY A 63 20.42 3.48 -5.21
C GLY A 63 20.67 1.98 -5.01
N GLU A 64 21.86 1.67 -4.50
CA GLU A 64 22.28 0.29 -4.23
C GLU A 64 21.67 -0.28 -2.95
N THR A 65 21.40 0.58 -1.97
CA THR A 65 20.97 0.20 -0.62
C THR A 65 19.46 0.34 -0.39
N GLN A 66 18.75 1.01 -1.29
CA GLN A 66 17.32 1.28 -1.15
C GLN A 66 16.51 0.01 -1.47
N PRO A 67 15.84 -0.62 -0.48
CA PRO A 67 15.33 -1.98 -0.66
C PRO A 67 13.94 -2.05 -1.33
N PHE A 68 13.28 -0.91 -1.52
CA PHE A 68 11.97 -0.79 -2.14
C PHE A 68 11.87 0.50 -2.95
N VAL A 69 10.93 0.53 -3.89
CA VAL A 69 10.55 1.72 -4.64
C VAL A 69 9.12 2.08 -4.27
N SER A 70 8.85 3.37 -4.11
CA SER A 70 7.49 3.90 -3.90
C SER A 70 7.18 4.99 -4.91
N GLY A 71 5.89 5.28 -5.09
CA GLY A 71 5.45 6.21 -6.11
C GLY A 71 3.95 6.19 -6.33
N TRP A 72 3.52 6.64 -7.51
CA TRP A 72 2.12 6.67 -7.91
C TRP A 72 1.93 6.37 -9.40
N ARG A 73 0.77 5.80 -9.74
CA ARG A 73 0.36 5.60 -11.14
C ARG A 73 0.07 6.95 -11.82
N LYS A 74 0.44 7.09 -13.10
CA LYS A 74 0.12 8.31 -13.87
C LYS A 74 -1.31 8.35 -14.38
N ILE A 75 -1.96 7.21 -14.56
CA ILE A 75 -3.28 7.14 -15.22
C ILE A 75 -4.40 6.99 -14.19
N CYS A 76 -5.35 7.91 -14.22
CA CYS A 76 -6.58 7.94 -13.41
C CYS A 76 -7.78 7.78 -14.34
N ARG A 77 -8.31 6.57 -14.51
CA ARG A 77 -9.47 6.37 -15.38
C ARG A 77 -10.74 6.72 -14.62
N ALA A 78 -11.76 7.22 -15.33
CA ALA A 78 -13.07 7.47 -14.74
C ALA A 78 -13.76 6.19 -14.22
N THR A 79 -13.26 5.00 -14.59
CA THR A 79 -13.71 3.69 -14.13
C THR A 79 -12.95 3.18 -12.91
N ASP A 80 -11.88 3.85 -12.49
CA ASP A 80 -11.05 3.41 -11.37
C ASP A 80 -11.68 3.86 -10.05
N GLU A 81 -11.60 2.99 -9.04
CA GLU A 81 -12.14 3.27 -7.70
C GLU A 81 -11.50 4.48 -7.04
N ARG A 82 -10.24 4.76 -7.39
CA ARG A 82 -9.33 5.71 -6.75
C ARG A 82 -8.65 6.56 -7.82
N THR A 83 -8.50 7.84 -7.55
CA THR A 83 -7.78 8.76 -8.44
C THR A 83 -6.28 8.68 -8.18
N LEU A 84 -5.86 8.73 -6.92
CA LEU A 84 -4.46 8.58 -6.55
C LEU A 84 -4.19 7.14 -6.11
N VAL A 85 -3.53 6.39 -6.99
CA VAL A 85 -3.05 5.04 -6.69
C VAL A 85 -1.56 5.11 -6.42
N SER A 86 -1.20 5.21 -5.13
CA SER A 86 0.17 5.03 -4.67
C SER A 86 0.56 3.55 -4.62
N PHE A 87 1.85 3.28 -4.64
CA PHE A 87 2.39 1.93 -4.49
C PHE A 87 3.70 1.94 -3.71
N VAL A 88 4.01 0.77 -3.15
CA VAL A 88 5.33 0.39 -2.64
C VAL A 88 5.59 -1.02 -3.17
N PHE A 89 6.77 -1.26 -3.76
CA PHE A 89 7.13 -2.56 -4.32
C PHE A 89 8.63 -2.83 -4.16
N PRO A 90 9.10 -4.08 -4.36
CA PRO A 90 10.50 -4.43 -4.18
C PRO A 90 11.43 -3.61 -5.08
N ARG A 91 12.70 -3.49 -4.71
CA ARG A 91 13.72 -2.83 -5.53
C ARG A 91 13.78 -3.44 -6.94
N ALA A 92 13.26 -2.71 -7.92
CA ALA A 92 13.16 -3.11 -9.32
C ALA A 92 13.00 -1.89 -10.24
N GLY A 93 13.02 -2.10 -11.55
CA GLY A 93 12.77 -1.04 -12.53
C GLY A 93 11.28 -0.71 -12.62
N ILE A 94 10.95 0.53 -12.98
CA ILE A 94 9.58 0.92 -13.34
C ILE A 94 9.57 1.71 -14.64
N GLY A 95 8.63 1.37 -15.53
CA GLY A 95 8.45 2.06 -16.80
C GLY A 95 7.75 3.41 -16.64
N ASP A 96 7.68 4.18 -17.72
CA ASP A 96 7.16 5.56 -17.74
C ASP A 96 5.67 5.69 -17.37
N SER A 97 4.94 4.60 -17.20
CA SER A 97 3.52 4.62 -16.80
C SER A 97 3.27 5.03 -15.34
N ALA A 98 4.31 5.23 -14.54
CA ALA A 98 4.26 5.69 -13.14
C ALA A 98 5.34 6.73 -12.86
N ASN A 99 5.22 7.42 -11.72
CA ASN A 99 6.29 8.26 -11.17
C ASN A 99 6.81 7.66 -9.87
N VAL A 100 8.08 7.90 -9.58
CA VAL A 100 8.76 7.47 -8.35
C VAL A 100 8.80 8.62 -7.35
N ALA A 101 8.54 8.32 -6.08
CA ALA A 101 8.79 9.19 -4.95
C ALA A 101 9.98 8.63 -4.17
N SER A 102 11.07 9.39 -4.07
CA SER A 102 12.24 9.00 -3.28
C SER A 102 12.46 9.99 -2.15
N THR A 103 12.83 9.49 -0.97
CA THR A 103 13.20 10.30 0.18
C THR A 103 14.31 9.60 0.96
N SER A 104 15.16 10.35 1.65
CA SER A 104 16.18 9.82 2.55
C SER A 104 15.65 9.54 3.97
N ARG A 105 14.35 9.79 4.23
CA ARG A 105 13.74 9.56 5.53
C ARG A 105 13.38 8.08 5.73
N GLU A 106 13.59 7.59 6.94
CA GLU A 106 13.27 6.20 7.34
C GLU A 106 11.76 5.92 7.39
N ASP A 107 10.94 6.96 7.55
CA ASP A 107 9.47 6.90 7.60
C ASP A 107 8.79 7.05 6.21
N ALA A 108 9.55 6.92 5.12
CA ALA A 108 9.08 7.05 3.74
C ALA A 108 7.83 6.21 3.41
N TRP A 109 7.68 5.07 4.07
CA TRP A 109 6.57 4.14 3.89
C TRP A 109 5.22 4.74 4.33
N LEU A 110 5.21 5.66 5.31
CA LEU A 110 4.01 6.39 5.72
C LEU A 110 3.44 7.23 4.56
N LEU A 111 4.32 7.79 3.73
CA LEU A 111 3.91 8.61 2.59
C LEU A 111 3.04 7.84 1.61
N GLY A 112 3.41 6.57 1.35
CA GLY A 112 2.62 5.67 0.51
C GLY A 112 1.22 5.46 1.05
N ALA A 113 1.09 5.29 2.37
CA ALA A 113 -0.19 5.11 3.04
C ALA A 113 -1.04 6.40 3.06
N PHE A 114 -0.42 7.56 3.31
CA PHE A 114 -1.10 8.86 3.20
C PHE A 114 -1.69 9.07 1.80
N TYR A 115 -0.91 8.80 0.75
CA TYR A 115 -1.38 8.88 -0.63
C TYR A 115 -2.46 7.84 -0.97
N ALA A 116 -2.52 6.73 -0.23
CA ALA A 116 -3.56 5.72 -0.37
C ALA A 116 -4.85 6.06 0.40
N SER A 117 -4.92 7.15 1.15
CA SER A 117 -6.09 7.51 1.98
C SER A 117 -7.24 8.14 1.19
N PHE A 118 -8.48 7.94 1.62
CA PHE A 118 -9.66 8.53 1.01
C PHE A 118 -9.67 10.07 1.08
N VAL A 119 -9.25 10.65 2.20
CA VAL A 119 -9.15 12.11 2.38
C VAL A 119 -8.20 12.75 1.36
N VAL A 120 -7.05 12.13 1.09
CA VAL A 120 -6.11 12.62 0.07
C VAL A 120 -6.67 12.41 -1.33
N ASP A 121 -7.27 11.25 -1.61
CA ASP A 121 -7.87 10.95 -2.91
C ASP A 121 -9.01 11.92 -3.24
N PHE A 122 -9.80 12.30 -2.23
CA PHE A 122 -10.84 13.30 -2.36
C PHE A 122 -10.27 14.65 -2.83
N VAL A 123 -9.18 15.14 -2.21
CA VAL A 123 -8.53 16.38 -2.65
C VAL A 123 -7.92 16.24 -4.05
N ALA A 124 -7.29 15.10 -4.34
CA ALA A 124 -6.72 14.79 -5.64
C ALA A 124 -7.78 14.83 -6.75
N ARG A 125 -8.96 14.25 -6.52
CA ARG A 125 -10.10 14.24 -7.46
C ARG A 125 -10.53 15.64 -7.90
N GLN A 126 -10.57 16.59 -6.97
CA GLN A 126 -10.99 17.96 -7.27
C GLN A 126 -9.98 18.70 -8.17
N LYS A 127 -8.74 18.24 -8.22
CA LYS A 127 -7.64 18.89 -8.97
C LYS A 127 -7.41 18.28 -10.35
N VAL A 128 -7.88 17.05 -10.57
CA VAL A 128 -7.60 16.28 -11.78
C VAL A 128 -8.75 16.44 -12.77
N GLY A 129 -8.51 17.20 -13.85
CA GLY A 129 -9.49 17.44 -14.91
C GLY A 129 -9.46 16.42 -16.07
N GLY A 130 -8.56 15.44 -16.04
CA GLY A 130 -8.37 14.45 -17.10
C GLY A 130 -7.82 13.14 -16.54
N THR A 131 -7.22 12.30 -17.38
CA THR A 131 -6.75 10.98 -16.94
C THR A 131 -5.30 10.93 -16.47
N ASN A 132 -4.60 12.07 -16.39
CA ASN A 132 -3.16 12.10 -16.10
C ASN A 132 -2.85 12.78 -14.76
N PHE A 133 -2.30 12.02 -13.81
CA PHE A 133 -1.81 12.50 -12.52
C PHE A 133 -0.32 12.85 -12.55
N ASN A 134 -0.04 14.07 -13.01
CA ASN A 134 1.32 14.62 -13.10
C ASN A 134 1.84 15.23 -11.79
N PHE A 135 3.15 15.53 -11.76
CA PHE A 135 3.86 16.11 -10.62
C PHE A 135 3.20 17.36 -10.03
N PHE A 136 2.64 18.24 -10.85
CA PHE A 136 1.99 19.45 -10.36
C PHE A 136 0.69 19.17 -9.58
N HIS A 137 0.03 18.02 -9.80
CA HIS A 137 -1.07 17.59 -8.95
C HIS A 137 -0.53 17.08 -7.62
N MET A 138 0.51 16.23 -7.65
CA MET A 138 1.15 15.70 -6.45
C MET A 138 1.67 16.82 -5.53
N ALA A 139 2.26 17.87 -6.12
CA ALA A 139 2.75 19.04 -5.38
C ALA A 139 1.64 19.83 -4.66
N GLN A 140 0.37 19.58 -4.96
CA GLN A 140 -0.79 20.23 -4.35
C GLN A 140 -1.57 19.31 -3.40
N VAL A 141 -1.15 18.04 -3.25
CA VAL A 141 -1.75 17.10 -2.30
C VAL A 141 -1.31 17.48 -0.88
N PRO A 142 -2.25 17.63 0.07
CA PRO A 142 -1.87 17.90 1.45
C PRO A 142 -1.19 16.67 2.05
N VAL A 143 -0.09 16.86 2.76
CA VAL A 143 0.62 15.81 3.51
C VAL A 143 0.90 16.36 4.91
N PRO A 144 0.52 15.65 6.00
CA PRO A 144 0.82 16.07 7.35
C PRO A 144 2.34 16.14 7.55
N GLN A 145 2.79 17.13 8.32
CA GLN A 145 4.20 17.18 8.71
C GLN A 145 4.52 15.97 9.60
N PRO A 146 5.69 15.31 9.45
CA PRO A 146 6.01 14.10 10.22
C PRO A 146 5.89 14.25 11.73
N ASN A 147 6.21 15.43 12.28
CA ASN A 147 6.08 15.74 13.71
C ASN A 147 4.63 15.87 14.20
N LYS A 148 3.66 15.90 13.28
CA LYS A 148 2.22 15.87 13.56
C LYS A 148 1.60 14.50 13.33
N VAL A 149 2.41 13.51 12.93
CA VAL A 149 1.96 12.13 12.73
C VAL A 149 2.17 11.39 14.05
N GLY A 150 1.14 11.39 14.89
CA GLY A 150 1.09 10.65 16.14
C GLY A 150 -0.37 10.41 16.52
N PRO A 151 -0.79 9.17 16.81
CA PRO A 151 -2.19 8.87 17.02
C PRO A 151 -2.65 9.47 18.36
N ALA A 152 -3.53 10.47 18.33
CA ALA A 152 -4.18 10.95 19.55
C ALA A 152 -5.06 9.86 20.21
N TRP A 153 -5.41 8.83 19.45
CA TRP A 153 -6.20 7.67 19.85
C TRP A 153 -5.37 6.46 20.34
N SER A 154 -4.03 6.53 20.38
CA SER A 154 -3.19 5.40 20.82
C SER A 154 -1.87 5.87 21.43
N GLN A 155 -1.35 5.16 22.44
CA GLN A 155 0.00 5.43 22.96
C GLN A 155 1.09 4.68 22.18
N SER A 156 0.72 3.79 21.25
CA SER A 156 1.68 3.03 20.46
C SER A 156 2.33 3.93 19.39
N PRO A 157 3.66 4.15 19.43
CA PRO A 157 4.36 4.87 18.36
C PRO A 157 4.37 4.09 17.04
N ASP A 158 4.09 2.79 17.11
CA ASP A 158 4.15 1.85 15.99
C ASP A 158 2.78 1.61 15.33
N TRP A 159 1.73 2.30 15.79
CA TRP A 159 0.35 2.10 15.38
C TRP A 159 0.15 2.07 13.85
N PHE A 160 0.78 3.01 13.13
CA PHE A 160 0.76 3.05 11.66
C PHE A 160 1.63 1.97 11.04
N ARG A 161 2.83 1.74 11.61
CA ARG A 161 3.79 0.77 11.12
C ARG A 161 3.18 -0.62 11.10
N ASP A 162 2.55 -1.03 12.19
CA ASP A 162 2.03 -2.39 12.36
C ASP A 162 0.92 -2.69 11.34
N ARG A 163 0.04 -1.70 11.06
CA ARG A 163 -1.01 -1.82 10.03
C ARG A 163 -0.46 -1.82 8.62
N ILE A 164 0.47 -0.92 8.32
CA ILE A 164 1.06 -0.81 6.98
C ILE A 164 1.94 -2.02 6.68
N ALA A 165 2.65 -2.55 7.66
CA ALA A 165 3.45 -3.76 7.56
C ALA A 165 2.62 -4.96 7.11
N GLU A 166 1.46 -5.19 7.74
CA GLU A 166 0.53 -6.25 7.33
C GLU A 166 -0.02 -6.07 5.92
N LEU A 167 -0.18 -4.82 5.50
CA LEU A 167 -0.67 -4.50 4.17
C LEU A 167 0.39 -4.72 3.08
N ILE A 168 1.68 -4.47 3.34
CA ILE A 168 2.72 -4.53 2.29
C ILE A 168 3.61 -5.77 2.36
N TYR A 169 3.83 -6.36 3.54
CA TYR A 169 4.74 -7.49 3.70
C TYR A 169 4.00 -8.83 3.61
N THR A 170 3.46 -9.13 2.43
CA THR A 170 2.67 -10.36 2.17
C THR A 170 3.41 -11.41 1.33
N SER A 171 4.63 -11.11 0.89
CA SER A 171 5.44 -11.96 0.01
C SER A 171 6.92 -11.85 0.37
N ARG A 172 7.73 -12.83 -0.06
CA ARG A 172 9.19 -12.78 0.19
C ARG A 172 9.88 -11.69 -0.61
N SER A 173 9.32 -11.28 -1.75
CA SER A 173 9.86 -10.17 -2.55
C SER A 173 9.91 -8.86 -1.74
N MET A 174 8.97 -8.69 -0.82
CA MET A 174 8.85 -7.52 0.06
C MET A 174 9.70 -7.59 1.33
N ALA A 175 10.51 -8.63 1.53
CA ALA A 175 11.35 -8.78 2.73
C ALA A 175 12.33 -7.60 2.92
N GLY A 176 12.89 -7.06 1.83
CA GLY A 176 13.75 -5.88 1.90
C GLY A 176 13.00 -4.64 2.44
N ALA A 177 11.75 -4.44 2.02
CA ALA A 177 10.90 -3.38 2.55
C ALA A 177 10.62 -3.62 4.03
N ALA A 178 10.22 -4.83 4.42
CA ALA A 178 9.94 -5.18 5.82
C ALA A 178 11.14 -4.90 6.75
N VAL A 179 12.36 -5.23 6.32
CA VAL A 179 13.59 -4.91 7.06
C VAL A 179 13.76 -3.40 7.20
N ALA A 180 13.53 -2.61 6.14
CA ALA A 180 13.61 -1.16 6.22
C ALA A 180 12.52 -0.54 7.12
N LEU A 181 11.34 -1.17 7.21
CA LEU A 181 10.31 -0.78 8.17
C LEU A 181 10.61 -1.23 9.61
N GLY A 182 11.63 -2.06 9.84
CA GLY A 182 11.91 -2.63 11.17
C GLY A 182 10.92 -3.73 11.58
N VAL A 183 10.27 -4.39 10.61
CA VAL A 183 9.28 -5.44 10.85
C VAL A 183 9.97 -6.81 10.81
N PRO A 184 10.04 -7.53 11.95
CA PRO A 184 10.66 -8.85 11.98
C PRO A 184 9.73 -9.95 11.44
N GLY A 185 10.30 -11.14 11.25
CA GLY A 185 9.54 -12.38 11.01
C GLY A 185 9.22 -12.68 9.55
N GLN A 186 8.35 -13.67 9.36
CA GLN A 186 7.88 -14.11 8.03
C GLN A 186 6.81 -13.16 7.47
N PRO A 187 6.60 -13.13 6.14
CA PRO A 187 5.53 -12.36 5.54
C PRO A 187 4.15 -12.72 6.14
N PHE A 188 3.26 -11.74 6.24
CA PHE A 188 1.88 -11.94 6.63
C PHE A 188 1.10 -12.68 5.54
N LEU A 189 0.06 -13.41 5.94
CA LEU A 189 -0.84 -14.05 4.97
C LEU A 189 -1.63 -12.98 4.20
N TRP A 190 -1.89 -13.24 2.92
CA TRP A 190 -2.85 -12.43 2.17
C TRP A 190 -4.28 -12.76 2.62
N ASP A 191 -4.85 -11.91 3.47
CA ASP A 191 -6.24 -12.01 3.92
C ASP A 191 -7.04 -10.77 3.49
N SER A 192 -7.93 -10.94 2.52
CA SER A 192 -8.72 -9.82 1.96
C SER A 192 -9.60 -9.13 2.99
N GLU A 193 -10.19 -9.88 3.94
CA GLU A 193 -11.06 -9.31 4.96
C GLU A 193 -10.24 -8.52 5.97
N ARG A 194 -9.18 -9.12 6.52
CA ARG A 194 -8.29 -8.45 7.46
C ARG A 194 -7.67 -7.18 6.86
N ARG A 195 -7.24 -7.25 5.59
CA ARG A 195 -6.71 -6.09 4.85
C ARG A 195 -7.74 -4.98 4.68
N SER A 196 -9.02 -5.31 4.52
CA SER A 196 -10.08 -4.30 4.45
C SER A 196 -10.24 -3.55 5.78
N LEU A 197 -10.17 -4.25 6.91
CA LEU A 197 -10.26 -3.66 8.25
C LEU A 197 -9.02 -2.80 8.58
N LEU A 198 -7.82 -3.29 8.26
CA LEU A 198 -6.57 -2.52 8.42
C LEU A 198 -6.63 -1.19 7.66
N ARG A 199 -7.15 -1.20 6.42
CA ARG A 199 -7.32 0.01 5.62
C ARG A 199 -8.38 0.93 6.21
N ALA A 200 -9.50 0.38 6.70
CA ALA A 200 -10.54 1.18 7.34
C ALA A 200 -10.01 1.91 8.59
N GLU A 201 -9.23 1.23 9.43
CA GLU A 201 -8.58 1.88 10.58
C GLU A 201 -7.60 2.96 10.14
N LEU A 202 -6.78 2.71 9.11
CA LEU A 202 -5.87 3.73 8.56
C LEU A 202 -6.64 4.94 8.02
N ASP A 203 -7.70 4.74 7.25
CA ASP A 203 -8.49 5.82 6.67
C ASP A 203 -9.19 6.67 7.76
N ALA A 204 -9.79 6.04 8.78
CA ALA A 204 -10.36 6.74 9.93
C ALA A 204 -9.31 7.57 10.68
N ALA A 205 -8.14 6.98 10.94
CA ALA A 205 -6.99 7.67 11.53
C ALA A 205 -6.54 8.86 10.69
N PHE A 206 -6.50 8.72 9.37
CA PHE A 206 -6.14 9.83 8.48
C PHE A 206 -7.19 10.94 8.55
N PHE A 207 -8.50 10.66 8.52
CA PHE A 207 -9.53 11.69 8.68
C PHE A 207 -9.34 12.50 9.97
N HIS A 208 -9.04 11.84 11.09
CA HIS A 208 -8.68 12.51 12.36
C HIS A 208 -7.41 13.37 12.24
N LEU A 209 -6.34 12.86 11.62
CA LEU A 209 -5.11 13.64 11.41
C LEU A 209 -5.30 14.90 10.56
N TYR A 210 -6.21 14.85 9.59
CA TYR A 210 -6.55 16.00 8.76
C TYR A 210 -7.57 16.94 9.42
N GLY A 211 -8.13 16.57 10.59
CA GLY A 211 -9.13 17.36 11.30
C GLY A 211 -10.47 17.45 10.56
N VAL A 212 -10.84 16.37 9.85
CA VAL A 212 -12.11 16.31 9.11
C VAL A 212 -13.24 16.00 10.08
N ALA A 213 -14.29 16.82 10.08
CA ALA A 213 -15.45 16.60 10.93
C ALA A 213 -16.23 15.34 10.52
N ARG A 214 -16.89 14.67 11.46
CA ARG A 214 -17.60 13.42 11.24
C ARG A 214 -18.60 13.44 10.06
N ASP A 215 -19.37 14.52 9.92
CA ASP A 215 -20.32 14.68 8.81
C ASP A 215 -19.60 14.89 7.47
N ASP A 216 -18.44 15.54 7.48
CA ASP A 216 -17.62 15.71 6.28
C ASP A 216 -16.96 14.38 5.87
N VAL A 217 -16.62 13.50 6.82
CA VAL A 217 -16.16 12.13 6.50
C VAL A 217 -17.26 11.37 5.76
N ASP A 218 -18.50 11.44 6.28
CA ASP A 218 -19.67 10.80 5.65
C ASP A 218 -19.88 11.30 4.20
N TYR A 219 -19.82 12.62 4.02
CA TYR A 219 -19.92 13.25 2.71
C TYR A 219 -18.78 12.85 1.77
N ILE A 220 -17.53 12.90 2.24
CA ILE A 220 -16.35 12.53 1.44
C ILE A 220 -16.51 11.11 0.91
N MET A 221 -16.90 10.16 1.77
CA MET A 221 -17.09 8.76 1.38
C MET A 221 -18.18 8.58 0.31
N ASP A 222 -19.22 9.41 0.31
CA ASP A 222 -20.26 9.38 -0.73
C ASP A 222 -19.79 9.88 -2.10
N THR A 223 -18.65 10.55 -2.17
CA THR A 223 -18.04 10.98 -3.45
C THR A 223 -17.27 9.87 -4.19
N PHE A 224 -17.29 8.64 -3.66
CA PHE A 224 -16.63 7.46 -4.24
C PHE A 224 -17.67 6.44 -4.77
N PRO A 225 -18.41 6.74 -5.85
CA PRO A 225 -19.52 5.92 -6.33
C PRO A 225 -19.10 4.54 -6.85
N ILE A 226 -17.83 4.38 -7.24
CA ILE A 226 -17.31 3.10 -7.74
C ILE A 226 -17.03 2.15 -6.57
N VAL A 227 -16.46 2.66 -5.48
CA VAL A 227 -16.27 1.90 -4.24
C VAL A 227 -17.64 1.47 -3.71
N ARG A 228 -18.59 2.40 -3.62
CA ARG A 228 -19.97 2.13 -3.21
C ARG A 228 -20.62 1.00 -4.03
N ARG A 229 -20.61 1.11 -5.37
CA ARG A 229 -21.21 0.09 -6.24
C ARG A 229 -20.55 -1.28 -6.09
N LYS A 230 -19.23 -1.34 -5.87
CA LYS A 230 -18.53 -2.60 -5.65
C LYS A 230 -18.90 -3.23 -4.31
N ASP A 231 -18.98 -2.43 -3.25
CA ASP A 231 -19.42 -2.89 -1.94
C ASP A 231 -20.88 -3.35 -1.95
N GLU A 232 -21.80 -2.58 -2.53
CA GLU A 232 -23.21 -2.96 -2.63
C GLU A 232 -23.39 -4.25 -3.44
N ALA A 233 -22.58 -4.47 -4.48
CA ALA A 233 -22.59 -5.71 -5.25
C ALA A 233 -22.02 -6.91 -4.45
N ALA A 234 -21.03 -6.70 -3.59
CA ALA A 234 -20.36 -7.76 -2.83
C ALA A 234 -21.04 -8.09 -1.49
N TYR A 235 -21.61 -7.09 -0.82
CA TYR A 235 -22.09 -7.17 0.57
C TYR A 235 -23.54 -6.69 0.74
N GLY A 236 -24.15 -6.08 -0.28
CA GLY A 236 -25.51 -5.53 -0.21
C GLY A 236 -25.60 -4.14 0.46
N GLU A 237 -24.48 -3.60 0.94
CA GLU A 237 -24.39 -2.30 1.60
C GLU A 237 -23.05 -1.62 1.32
N TYR A 238 -22.92 -0.33 1.64
CA TYR A 238 -21.66 0.41 1.50
C TYR A 238 -20.71 0.13 2.70
N ARG A 239 -20.30 -1.15 2.83
CA ARG A 239 -19.53 -1.69 3.97
C ARG A 239 -18.27 -0.87 4.27
N THR A 240 -17.50 -0.45 3.27
CA THR A 240 -16.28 0.34 3.46
C THR A 240 -16.58 1.66 4.18
N LYS A 241 -17.63 2.38 3.76
CA LYS A 241 -18.03 3.62 4.42
C LYS A 241 -18.48 3.35 5.85
N GLN A 242 -19.36 2.37 6.07
CA GLN A 242 -19.85 2.05 7.42
C GLN A 242 -18.69 1.73 8.38
N VAL A 243 -17.78 0.82 8.01
CA VAL A 243 -16.66 0.43 8.89
C VAL A 243 -15.72 1.62 9.16
N ILE A 244 -15.41 2.44 8.15
CA ILE A 244 -14.58 3.64 8.36
C ILE A 244 -15.24 4.59 9.37
N LEU A 245 -16.55 4.80 9.25
CA LEU A 245 -17.30 5.68 10.14
C LEU A 245 -17.38 5.13 11.57
N GLU A 246 -17.64 3.83 11.73
CA GLU A 246 -17.64 3.15 13.03
C GLU A 246 -16.28 3.26 13.73
N VAL A 247 -15.19 3.03 12.99
CA VAL A 247 -13.84 3.17 13.53
C VAL A 247 -13.53 4.64 13.86
N PHE A 248 -13.94 5.58 13.01
CA PHE A 248 -13.77 7.00 13.26
C PHE A 248 -14.45 7.40 14.57
N ASP A 249 -15.70 6.98 14.78
CA ASP A 249 -16.51 7.25 15.97
C ASP A 249 -15.87 6.62 17.22
N ALA A 250 -15.37 5.38 17.11
CA ALA A 250 -14.67 4.71 18.20
C ALA A 250 -13.33 5.38 18.57
N MET A 251 -12.59 5.90 17.58
CA MET A 251 -11.38 6.69 17.84
C MET A 251 -11.71 8.02 18.50
N GLU A 252 -12.76 8.71 18.04
CA GLU A 252 -13.22 9.98 18.63
C GLU A 252 -13.61 9.79 20.10
N ALA A 253 -14.40 8.76 20.41
CA ALA A 253 -14.78 8.43 21.77
C ALA A 253 -13.57 8.11 22.68
N ALA A 254 -12.55 7.43 22.16
CA ALA A 254 -11.32 7.15 22.90
C ALA A 254 -10.53 8.44 23.21
N MET A 255 -10.41 9.34 22.22
CA MET A 255 -9.76 10.64 22.41
C MET A 255 -10.48 11.50 23.43
N ASP A 256 -11.81 11.58 23.37
CA ASP A 256 -12.65 12.36 24.29
C ASP A 256 -12.57 11.81 25.73
N ALA A 257 -12.53 10.49 25.88
CA ALA A 257 -12.40 9.81 27.16
C ALA A 257 -10.95 9.82 27.72
N GLY A 258 -9.95 10.20 26.91
CA GLY A 258 -8.54 10.07 27.26
C GLY A 258 -8.09 8.61 27.43
N THR A 259 -8.72 7.68 26.69
CA THR A 259 -8.40 6.24 26.68
C THR A 259 -7.79 5.82 25.35
N GLU A 260 -7.33 4.57 25.26
CA GLU A 260 -6.82 4.03 24.00
C GLU A 260 -7.93 3.41 23.15
N TYR A 261 -7.93 3.75 21.86
CA TYR A 261 -8.77 3.09 20.86
C TYR A 261 -8.45 1.59 20.83
N GLN A 262 -9.51 0.78 20.94
CA GLN A 262 -9.42 -0.68 20.83
C GLN A 262 -9.63 -1.07 19.37
N THR A 263 -8.62 -1.72 18.79
CA THR A 263 -8.66 -2.20 17.41
C THR A 263 -9.79 -3.20 17.20
N ILE A 264 -10.42 -3.16 16.02
CA ILE A 264 -11.43 -4.15 15.61
C ILE A 264 -10.80 -5.46 15.11
N LEU A 265 -9.47 -5.54 15.06
CA LEU A 265 -8.75 -6.70 14.55
C LEU A 265 -8.29 -7.62 15.69
N ASP A 266 -8.54 -8.92 15.50
CA ASP A 266 -8.02 -10.01 16.32
C ASP A 266 -7.33 -11.04 15.42
N PRO A 267 -6.03 -11.38 15.62
CA PRO A 267 -5.06 -10.73 16.51
C PRO A 267 -4.86 -9.23 16.20
N PRO A 268 -4.31 -8.42 17.13
CA PRO A 268 -4.08 -7.01 16.88
C PRO A 268 -3.11 -6.78 15.70
N PRO A 269 -3.12 -5.59 15.06
CA PRO A 269 -2.20 -5.28 13.98
C PRO A 269 -0.73 -5.45 14.39
N GLY A 270 0.09 -6.00 13.48
CA GLY A 270 1.47 -6.42 13.72
C GLY A 270 1.59 -7.89 14.13
N GLU A 271 0.54 -8.44 14.73
CA GLU A 271 0.43 -9.83 15.21
C GLU A 271 -0.46 -10.70 14.32
N GLY A 272 -0.89 -10.18 13.16
CA GLY A 272 -1.69 -10.94 12.21
C GLY A 272 -1.04 -12.25 11.75
N PRO A 273 -1.83 -13.19 11.18
CA PRO A 273 -1.34 -14.48 10.70
C PRO A 273 -0.18 -14.34 9.70
N ARG A 274 0.83 -15.21 9.83
CA ARG A 274 2.04 -15.21 8.99
C ARG A 274 2.29 -16.55 8.34
N HIS A 275 3.03 -16.52 7.23
CA HIS A 275 3.55 -17.71 6.59
C HIS A 275 4.53 -18.46 7.51
N PRO A 276 4.63 -19.80 7.39
CA PRO A 276 5.63 -20.57 8.11
C PRO A 276 7.04 -20.20 7.66
N ALA A 277 8.01 -20.39 8.57
CA ALA A 277 9.42 -20.31 8.21
C ALA A 277 9.76 -21.41 7.19
N ARG A 278 10.66 -21.14 6.23
CA ARG A 278 11.13 -22.17 5.30
C ARG A 278 11.75 -23.33 6.06
N HIS A 279 11.45 -24.55 5.63
CA HIS A 279 12.21 -25.70 6.08
C HIS A 279 13.65 -25.60 5.53
N PRO A 280 14.69 -25.93 6.33
CA PRO A 280 16.09 -25.75 5.93
C PRO A 280 16.48 -26.39 4.59
N GLU A 281 15.77 -27.43 4.15
CA GLU A 281 16.07 -28.22 2.94
C GLU A 281 15.72 -27.48 1.64
N GLU A 282 14.69 -26.62 1.63
CA GLU A 282 14.25 -25.86 0.45
C GLU A 282 15.22 -24.72 0.11
N SER A 283 15.98 -24.22 1.09
CA SER A 283 16.98 -23.16 0.94
C SER A 283 18.11 -23.50 -0.05
N ARG A 284 18.32 -24.79 -0.33
CA ARG A 284 19.44 -25.28 -1.17
C ARG A 284 19.09 -25.33 -2.66
N SER A 285 17.81 -25.29 -3.03
CA SER A 285 17.38 -25.48 -4.42
C SER A 285 17.43 -24.22 -5.31
N HIS A 286 17.58 -23.02 -4.73
CA HIS A 286 17.52 -21.75 -5.47
C HIS A 286 18.89 -21.05 -5.64
N ARG A 287 19.99 -21.80 -5.45
CA ARG A 287 21.37 -21.32 -5.68
C ARG A 287 22.03 -21.90 -6.95
N ALA A 288 21.24 -22.39 -7.90
CA ALA A 288 21.72 -22.83 -9.21
C ALA A 288 21.31 -21.84 -10.30
#